data_AF-H2CT19-F1
#
_entry.id   AF-H2CT19-F1
#
_cell.length_a   1.000
_cell.length_b   1.000
_cell.length_c   1.000
_cell.angle_alpha   90.00
_cell.angle_beta   90.00
_cell.angle_gamma   90.00
#
_symmetry.space_group_name_H-M   'P 1'
#
loop_
_entity.id
_entity.type
_entity.pdbx_description
1 polymer ?
#
loop_
_entity_poly.entity_id
_entity_poly.type
_entity_poly.pdbx_seq_one_letter_code
_entity_poly.pdbx_strand_id
1 'polypeptide(L)'
;HSRGSRALNDGRDVVLMDADDFFISENLCSHISMHRDASEDGSKVKSTFFVKFYQKLHAEGWNLTLISRKPEKLRNATIEHLMAEGCGSWSSLIMRLDNQTQMDSQQLFLRQRTVLQKRGFKIIATISSQMEAIPVPC
;
A
#
# COMPACT_ATOMS: atom_id res chain seq x y z
N HIS A 1 -31.81 -9.70 6.80
CA HIS A 1 -30.95 -8.50 6.87
C HIS A 1 -30.18 -8.51 8.20
N SER A 2 -29.04 -9.19 8.26
CA SER A 2 -28.14 -9.15 9.42
C SER A 2 -27.09 -8.05 9.18
N ARG A 3 -27.25 -6.90 9.85
CA ARG A 3 -26.15 -5.96 10.04
C ARG A 3 -25.15 -6.65 10.95
N GLY A 4 -24.01 -7.07 10.41
CA GLY A 4 -22.87 -7.47 11.23
C GLY A 4 -22.48 -6.28 12.09
N SER A 5 -22.73 -6.37 13.39
CA SER A 5 -22.31 -5.38 14.37
C SER A 5 -20.78 -5.36 14.37
N ARG A 6 -20.21 -4.34 13.73
CA ARG A 6 -18.81 -3.99 13.88
C ARG A 6 -18.65 -3.56 15.34
N ALA A 7 -18.28 -4.51 16.19
CA ALA A 7 -17.99 -4.29 17.61
C ALA A 7 -17.12 -3.04 17.72
N LEU A 8 -17.39 -2.19 18.73
CA LEU A 8 -16.67 -0.95 19.01
C LEU A 8 -15.18 -1.14 18.74
N ASN A 9 -14.78 -0.75 17.54
CA ASN A 9 -13.41 -0.81 17.12
C ASN A 9 -12.85 0.50 17.64
N ASP A 10 -11.89 0.43 18.54
CA ASP A 10 -11.23 1.59 19.16
C ASP A 10 -10.40 2.42 18.16
N GLY A 11 -10.70 2.30 16.86
CA GLY A 11 -9.98 2.89 15.74
C GLY A 11 -8.67 2.19 15.41
N ARG A 12 -8.31 1.10 16.11
CA ARG A 12 -6.97 0.50 16.01
C ARG A 12 -6.86 -0.65 15.01
N ASP A 13 -7.97 -1.20 14.52
CA ASP A 13 -7.92 -2.15 13.41
C ASP A 13 -7.50 -1.43 12.13
N VAL A 14 -6.37 -1.83 11.54
CA VAL A 14 -5.80 -1.21 10.34
C VAL A 14 -5.54 -2.24 9.24
N VAL A 15 -5.81 -1.82 8.01
CA VAL A 15 -5.39 -2.54 6.80
C VAL A 15 -4.09 -1.92 6.32
N LEU A 16 -3.05 -2.73 6.21
CA LEU A 16 -1.75 -2.30 5.70
C LEU A 16 -1.70 -2.57 4.19
N MET A 17 -1.39 -1.57 3.38
CA MET A 17 -1.43 -1.70 1.93
C MET A 17 -0.17 -1.10 1.29
N ASP A 18 0.44 -1.82 0.35
CA ASP A 18 1.54 -1.30 -0.47
C ASP A 18 1.02 -0.23 -1.44
N ALA A 19 1.77 0.86 -1.60
CA ALA A 19 1.44 2.02 -2.41
C ALA A 19 2.33 2.18 -3.66
N ASP A 20 3.25 1.26 -3.94
CA ASP A 20 4.17 1.42 -5.08
C ASP A 20 3.88 0.50 -6.26
N ASP A 21 3.63 -0.78 -6.03
CA ASP A 21 3.52 -1.77 -7.12
C ASP A 21 2.18 -1.76 -7.85
N PHE A 22 1.21 -1.02 -7.31
CA PHE A 22 -0.12 -0.91 -7.88
C PHE A 22 -0.32 0.35 -8.72
N PHE A 23 0.58 1.32 -8.56
CA PHE A 23 0.57 2.59 -9.26
C PHE A 23 1.67 2.60 -10.32
N ILE A 24 1.51 1.74 -11.32
CA ILE A 24 2.32 1.83 -12.53
C ILE A 24 1.72 2.96 -13.37
N SER A 25 2.10 4.20 -13.07
CA SER A 25 1.88 5.29 -14.02
C SER A 25 2.88 5.15 -15.17
N GLU A 26 2.38 5.37 -16.38
CA GLU A 26 3.02 5.26 -17.70
C GLU A 26 4.36 6.03 -17.82
N ASN A 27 4.74 6.83 -16.83
CA ASN A 27 5.91 7.71 -16.89
C ASN A 27 7.24 7.09 -16.40
N LEU A 28 7.22 5.87 -15.84
CA LEU A 28 8.45 5.09 -15.59
C LEU A 28 8.85 4.20 -16.78
N CYS A 29 8.09 4.22 -17.87
CA CYS A 29 8.39 3.46 -19.07
C CYS A 29 9.44 4.16 -19.96
N SER A 30 9.65 5.46 -19.80
CA SER A 30 10.57 6.22 -20.66
C SER A 30 12.05 5.90 -20.43
N HIS A 31 12.43 5.25 -19.33
CA HIS A 31 13.84 5.00 -19.02
C HIS A 31 14.26 3.53 -18.91
N ILE A 32 13.33 2.56 -18.87
CA ILE A 32 13.66 1.15 -18.62
C ILE A 32 13.32 0.20 -19.79
N SER A 33 12.60 0.62 -20.84
CA SER A 33 12.24 -0.27 -21.95
C SER A 33 12.89 0.13 -23.28
N MET A 34 14.17 -0.24 -23.45
CA MET A 34 14.77 -0.43 -24.78
C MET A 34 14.60 -1.88 -25.28
N HIS A 35 13.80 -2.71 -24.61
CA HIS A 35 13.50 -4.05 -25.12
C HIS A 35 12.24 -4.66 -24.48
N ARG A 36 11.35 -5.10 -25.37
CA ARG A 36 10.14 -5.94 -25.18
C ARG A 36 8.84 -5.18 -24.97
N ASP A 37 8.08 -5.09 -26.06
CA ASP A 37 6.66 -5.47 -26.18
C ASP A 37 5.90 -5.69 -24.85
N ALA A 38 5.75 -4.64 -24.05
CA ALA A 38 4.93 -4.64 -22.87
C ALA A 38 3.57 -4.07 -23.25
N SER A 39 2.63 -4.97 -23.53
CA SER A 39 1.21 -4.71 -23.75
C SER A 39 0.70 -3.61 -22.79
N GLU A 40 0.34 -2.46 -23.37
CA GLU A 40 -0.28 -1.31 -22.68
C GLU A 40 -1.54 -1.68 -21.88
N ASP A 41 -2.14 -2.84 -22.17
CA ASP A 41 -3.39 -3.32 -21.57
C ASP A 41 -3.20 -3.83 -20.13
N GLY A 42 -2.05 -4.46 -19.82
CA GLY A 42 -1.85 -5.12 -18.52
C GLY A 42 -1.57 -4.17 -17.34
N SER A 43 -0.89 -3.05 -17.58
CA SER A 43 -0.57 -2.06 -16.53
C SER A 43 -1.80 -1.25 -16.13
N LYS A 44 -2.61 -0.85 -17.11
CA LYS A 44 -3.84 -0.08 -16.91
C LYS A 44 -4.90 -0.87 -16.14
N VAL A 45 -5.02 -2.17 -16.41
CA VAL A 45 -5.95 -3.06 -15.68
C VAL A 45 -5.54 -3.21 -14.21
N LYS A 46 -4.24 -3.32 -13.91
CA LYS A 46 -3.73 -3.42 -12.53
C LYS A 46 -3.98 -2.15 -11.72
N SER A 47 -3.68 -0.98 -12.30
CA SER A 47 -3.96 0.32 -11.65
C SER A 47 -5.46 0.48 -11.38
N THR A 48 -6.31 0.18 -12.38
CA THR A 48 -7.77 0.28 -12.24
C THR A 48 -8.32 -0.65 -11.16
N PHE A 49 -7.80 -1.88 -11.05
CA PHE A 49 -8.21 -2.82 -10.01
C PHE A 49 -7.86 -2.29 -8.62
N PHE A 50 -6.64 -1.80 -8.42
CA PHE A 50 -6.22 -1.29 -7.13
C PHE A 50 -7.03 -0.09 -6.68
N VAL A 51 -7.24 0.90 -7.56
CA VAL A 51 -8.04 2.09 -7.23
C VAL A 51 -9.46 1.68 -6.82
N LYS A 52 -10.11 0.78 -7.58
CA LYS A 52 -11.45 0.28 -7.24
C LYS A 52 -11.46 -0.48 -5.91
N PHE A 53 -10.43 -1.29 -5.66
CA PHE A 53 -10.31 -2.05 -4.42
C PHE A 53 -10.08 -1.14 -3.21
N TYR A 54 -9.18 -0.15 -3.34
CA TYR A 54 -8.96 0.90 -2.35
C TYR A 54 -10.24 1.65 -2.02
N GLN A 55 -10.96 2.13 -3.06
CA GLN A 55 -12.21 2.86 -2.90
C GLN A 55 -13.28 2.02 -2.20
N LYS A 56 -13.38 0.73 -2.53
CA LYS A 56 -14.30 -0.19 -1.85
C LYS A 56 -13.95 -0.33 -0.37
N LEU A 57 -12.67 -0.54 -0.06
CA LEU A 57 -12.24 -0.67 1.34
C LEU A 57 -12.50 0.62 2.11
N HIS A 58 -12.20 1.77 1.51
CA HIS A 58 -12.46 3.07 2.11
C HIS A 58 -13.97 3.30 2.34
N ALA A 59 -14.83 2.99 1.35
CA ALA A 59 -16.29 3.11 1.47
C ALA A 59 -16.89 2.20 2.55
N GLU A 60 -16.27 1.04 2.79
CA GLU A 60 -16.61 0.14 3.90
C GLU A 60 -16.07 0.62 5.27
N GLY A 61 -15.39 1.77 5.33
CA GLY A 61 -14.87 2.37 6.55
C GLY A 61 -13.63 1.65 7.10
N TRP A 62 -12.86 0.98 6.26
CA TRP A 62 -11.58 0.41 6.68
C TRP A 62 -10.54 1.52 6.91
N ASN A 63 -9.81 1.42 8.02
CA ASN A 63 -8.72 2.33 8.33
C ASN A 63 -7.47 1.88 7.54
N LEU A 64 -7.16 2.59 6.46
CA LEU A 64 -6.09 2.24 5.53
C LEU A 64 -4.78 2.93 5.94
N THR A 65 -3.73 2.14 6.15
CA THR A 65 -2.35 2.62 6.28
C THR A 65 -1.55 2.19 5.06
N LEU A 66 -1.02 3.17 4.35
CA LEU A 66 -0.22 2.95 3.15
C LEU A 66 1.26 2.86 3.49
N ILE A 67 1.98 1.93 2.87
CA ILE A 67 3.44 1.84 2.89
C ILE A 67 3.97 2.09 1.48
N SER A 68 4.94 2.98 1.35
CA SER A 68 5.74 3.15 0.14
C SER A 68 7.22 2.87 0.45
N ARG A 69 7.87 2.17 -0.46
CA ARG A 69 9.31 1.89 -0.55
C ARG A 69 10.06 3.07 -1.16
N LYS A 70 9.37 4.10 -1.66
CA LYS A 70 9.99 5.37 -2.07
C LYS A 70 10.59 6.08 -0.86
N PRO A 71 11.73 6.76 -1.01
CA PRO A 71 12.35 7.51 0.08
C PRO A 71 11.45 8.67 0.53
N GLU A 72 11.56 9.04 1.81
CA GLU A 72 10.78 10.11 2.44
C GLU A 72 10.80 11.44 1.67
N LYS A 73 11.91 11.77 1.00
CA LYS A 73 12.04 12.95 0.12
C LYS A 73 11.03 13.00 -1.04
N LEU A 74 10.45 11.87 -1.44
CA LEU A 74 9.42 11.78 -2.48
C LEU A 74 8.00 11.74 -1.92
N ARG A 75 7.80 12.02 -0.62
CA ARG A 75 6.48 12.00 0.02
C ARG A 75 5.46 12.85 -0.74
N ASN A 76 5.78 14.11 -1.01
CA ASN A 76 4.82 15.04 -1.62
C ASN A 76 4.39 14.57 -3.02
N ALA A 77 5.35 14.18 -3.87
CA ALA A 77 5.06 13.63 -5.19
C ALA A 77 4.23 12.33 -5.11
N THR A 78 4.44 11.52 -4.07
CA THR A 78 3.67 10.30 -3.85
C THR A 78 2.24 10.63 -3.41
N ILE A 79 2.05 11.59 -2.52
CA ILE A 79 0.72 12.07 -2.10
C ILE A 79 -0.05 12.63 -3.31
N GLU A 80 0.57 13.52 -4.08
CA GLU A 80 -0.04 14.10 -5.28
C GLU A 80 -0.48 13.02 -6.27
N HIS A 81 0.37 12.02 -6.48
CA HIS A 81 0.05 10.90 -7.35
C HIS A 81 -1.12 10.07 -6.82
N LEU A 82 -1.11 9.68 -5.54
CA LEU A 82 -2.22 8.92 -4.93
C LEU A 82 -3.55 9.68 -5.09
N MET A 83 -3.55 10.98 -4.79
CA MET A 83 -4.73 11.83 -4.89
C MET A 83 -5.23 11.95 -6.35
N ALA A 84 -4.32 12.08 -7.32
CA ALA A 84 -4.66 12.14 -8.74
C ALA A 84 -5.31 10.84 -9.23
N GLU A 85 -4.89 9.69 -8.69
CA GLU A 85 -5.45 8.37 -9.00
C GLU A 85 -6.76 8.08 -8.24
N GLY A 86 -7.27 9.03 -7.46
CA GLY A 86 -8.52 8.87 -6.71
C GLY A 86 -8.39 7.98 -5.46
N CYS A 87 -7.15 7.71 -5.03
CA CYS A 87 -6.86 7.16 -3.72
C CYS A 87 -6.62 8.34 -2.78
N GLY A 88 -7.55 8.62 -1.88
CA GLY A 88 -7.39 9.67 -0.87
C GLY A 88 -8.05 9.24 0.42
N SER A 89 -7.73 9.93 1.52
CA SER A 89 -8.29 9.63 2.86
C SER A 89 -7.75 8.36 3.52
N TRP A 90 -6.49 8.01 3.27
CA TRP A 90 -5.76 7.07 4.12
C TRP A 90 -5.46 7.73 5.48
N SER A 91 -5.30 6.91 6.52
CA SER A 91 -5.00 7.42 7.87
C SER A 91 -3.52 7.70 8.08
N SER A 92 -2.65 7.00 7.36
CA SER A 92 -1.20 7.22 7.40
C SER A 92 -0.54 6.77 6.10
N LEU A 93 0.48 7.51 5.68
CA LEU A 93 1.41 7.14 4.61
C LEU A 93 2.81 7.03 5.20
N ILE A 94 3.35 5.82 5.19
CA ILE A 94 4.67 5.49 5.70
C ILE A 94 5.62 5.37 4.50
N MET A 95 6.59 6.27 4.39
CA MET A 95 7.62 6.17 3.35
C MET A 95 8.83 5.38 3.88
N ARG A 96 9.73 4.99 2.97
CA ARG A 96 11.02 4.43 3.34
C ARG A 96 11.91 5.55 3.88
N LEU A 97 12.48 5.35 5.06
CA LEU A 97 13.47 6.26 5.62
C LEU A 97 14.84 6.07 4.94
N ASP A 98 15.65 7.12 4.87
CA ASP A 98 16.96 7.06 4.21
C ASP A 98 17.92 6.03 4.85
N ASN A 99 17.83 5.83 6.16
CA ASN A 99 18.59 4.79 6.88
C ASN A 99 18.09 3.35 6.61
N GLN A 100 17.02 3.17 5.84
CA GLN A 100 16.47 1.88 5.42
C GLN A 100 16.75 1.61 3.94
N THR A 101 17.60 2.39 3.28
CA THR A 101 17.87 2.23 1.84
C THR A 101 18.50 0.87 1.51
N GLN A 102 19.28 0.28 2.42
CA GLN A 102 19.87 -1.06 2.26
C GLN A 102 18.92 -2.20 2.72
N MET A 103 17.74 -1.86 3.24
CA MET A 103 16.78 -2.82 3.76
C MET A 103 15.88 -3.34 2.62
N ASP A 104 15.81 -4.65 2.49
CA ASP A 104 14.90 -5.33 1.58
C ASP A 104 13.43 -4.96 1.87
N SER A 105 12.56 -5.02 0.85
CA SER A 105 11.15 -4.62 0.99
C SER A 105 10.40 -5.50 2.01
N GLN A 106 10.69 -6.80 2.09
CA GLN A 106 10.09 -7.68 3.10
C GLN A 106 10.42 -7.20 4.52
N GLN A 107 11.70 -6.85 4.75
CA GLN A 107 12.14 -6.35 6.04
C GLN A 107 11.53 -4.99 6.38
N LEU A 108 11.32 -4.12 5.38
CA LEU A 108 10.60 -2.86 5.55
C LEU A 108 9.18 -3.13 6.07
N PHE A 109 8.42 -4.00 5.40
CA PHE A 109 7.04 -4.33 5.79
C PHE A 109 6.95 -4.99 7.16
N LEU A 110 7.80 -5.97 7.46
CA LEU A 110 7.85 -6.62 8.77
C LEU A 110 8.17 -5.62 9.89
N ARG A 111 9.10 -4.68 9.65
CA ARG A 111 9.44 -3.64 10.61
C ARG A 111 8.26 -2.69 10.83
N GLN A 112 7.61 -2.22 9.76
CA GLN A 112 6.45 -1.33 9.90
C GLN A 112 5.28 -2.01 10.60
N ARG A 113 5.05 -3.29 10.31
CA ARG A 113 4.09 -4.13 11.03
C ARG A 113 4.40 -4.18 12.53
N THR A 114 5.64 -4.44 12.88
CA THR A 114 6.09 -4.48 14.28
C THR A 114 5.89 -3.12 14.97
N VAL A 115 6.19 -2.02 14.29
CA VAL A 115 6.01 -0.65 14.82
C VAL A 115 4.53 -0.35 15.07
N LEU A 116 3.65 -0.69 14.12
CA LEU A 116 2.20 -0.49 14.26
C LEU A 116 1.64 -1.32 15.42
N GLN A 117 2.02 -2.59 15.52
CA GLN A 117 1.60 -3.45 16.63
C GLN A 117 2.08 -2.92 18.00
N LYS A 118 3.34 -2.46 18.09
CA LYS A 118 3.86 -1.82 19.32
C LYS A 118 3.14 -0.54 19.69
N ARG A 119 2.55 0.18 18.71
CA ARG A 119 1.69 1.35 18.93
C ARG A 119 0.25 0.99 19.30
N GLY A 120 -0.05 -0.30 19.43
CA GLY A 120 -1.38 -0.83 19.78
C GLY A 120 -2.31 -1.01 18.59
N PHE A 121 -1.85 -0.82 17.34
CA PHE A 121 -2.67 -1.12 16.16
C PHE A 121 -2.79 -2.62 15.95
N LYS A 122 -3.99 -3.06 15.59
CA LYS A 122 -4.27 -4.44 15.20
C LYS A 122 -4.32 -4.51 13.69
N ILE A 123 -3.29 -5.11 13.09
CA ILE A 123 -3.25 -5.30 11.64
C ILE A 123 -4.14 -6.47 11.28
N ILE A 124 -5.28 -6.19 10.65
CA ILE A 124 -6.27 -7.20 10.28
C ILE A 124 -5.98 -7.84 8.92
N ALA A 125 -5.28 -7.11 8.06
CA ALA A 125 -4.91 -7.56 6.73
C ALA A 125 -3.68 -6.79 6.23
N THR A 126 -2.88 -7.47 5.40
CA THR A 126 -1.80 -6.87 4.62
C THR A 126 -2.06 -7.16 3.15
N ILE A 127 -2.03 -6.13 2.31
CA ILE A 127 -2.24 -6.23 0.87
C ILE A 127 -0.97 -5.70 0.19
N SER A 128 -0.25 -6.59 -0.47
CA SER A 128 0.96 -6.27 -1.23
C SER A 128 1.02 -7.17 -2.46
N SER A 129 1.59 -6.65 -3.55
CA SER A 129 1.95 -7.40 -4.76
C SER A 129 3.08 -8.39 -4.50
N GLN A 130 3.93 -8.10 -3.52
CA GLN A 130 5.02 -8.96 -3.10
C GLN A 130 4.52 -9.86 -1.96
N MET A 131 4.97 -11.11 -1.99
CA MET A 131 4.65 -12.11 -0.98
C MET A 131 5.47 -11.82 0.30
N GLU A 132 5.16 -10.69 0.95
CA GLU A 132 5.80 -10.20 2.19
C GLU A 132 4.99 -10.61 3.43
N ALA A 133 3.94 -11.40 3.21
CA ALA A 133 3.20 -12.16 4.20
C ALA A 133 3.35 -13.62 3.78
N ILE A 134 4.16 -14.41 4.46
CA ILE A 134 3.76 -15.22 5.60
C ILE A 134 5.05 -15.59 6.34
N PRO A 135 5.20 -15.33 7.66
CA PRO A 135 6.10 -16.15 8.44
C PRO A 135 5.55 -17.57 8.36
N VAL A 136 6.20 -18.45 7.61
CA VAL A 136 5.88 -19.88 7.68
C VAL A 136 6.10 -20.26 9.15
N PRO A 137 5.06 -20.74 9.86
CA PRO A 137 5.28 -21.28 11.19
C PRO A 137 6.21 -22.49 11.01
N CYS A 138 7.39 -22.44 11.62
CA CYS A 138 8.12 -23.66 11.93
C CYS A 138 7.53 -24.27 13.21
#